data_AF-A0A3L7UTU2-F1
#
_entry.id   AF-A0A3L7UTU2-F1
#
_cell.length_a   1.000
_cell.length_b   1.000
_cell.length_c   1.000
_cell.angle_alpha   90.00
_cell.angle_beta   90.00
_cell.angle_gamma   90.00
#
_symmetry.space_group_name_H-M   'P 1'
#
loop_
_entity.id
_entity.type
_entity.pdbx_description
1 polymer ?
#
loop_
_entity_poly.entity_id
_entity_poly.type
_entity_poly.pdbx_seq_one_letter_code
_entity_poly.pdbx_strand_id
1 'polypeptide(L)'
;MDTILRQYGYSVSDATWFYLSLLLIVAVFFRFNRIFSLRNLDLVLLLSIAPGVLLVQDGYQYGYGWLFVVTGCLLVRLFGDSFWKRRPLLEQNLNSAGMAFLTVSVFVLLISKALTEPPPQGTVETVRRADELRKRQDTTHEQPVTEEVPAGPTARVLAAPVLAASEIAVSGGSPNQEDRWAIEQIAARSTAVLAHLAVVSGLWFLGKRLFDDANSGLAMATLYLLLPCTAIDVGKVNHVLPAALIVWAFVAYRSPLIAGGLMGLACGTLMFPLFLLPLWAVFYGKQGAGRFVLAVGVVAAVLAASLLLTSVDSHSFTKQILGSIDWSSLTLSSDAAGFWSAYSGVYRIPVIVAFFVMLLILTFLPREKNLEHLLGHSTAIVVGTQLWYPQQGGAYVLWYLPLLLAVVFRPKLTSKTPPVIAPAPAEEQRLEMPTRMLAGVSWFRRRGS
;
A
#
# COMPACT_ATOMS: atom_id res chain seq x y z
N MET A 1 -19.53 6.55 -26.85
CA MET A 1 -18.30 6.01 -27.48
C MET A 1 -18.17 4.51 -27.17
N ASP A 2 -18.27 4.11 -25.89
CA ASP A 2 -18.15 2.70 -25.47
C ASP A 2 -19.22 1.75 -26.02
N THR A 3 -20.45 2.23 -26.23
CA THR A 3 -21.52 1.46 -26.87
C THR A 3 -21.21 1.12 -28.33
N ILE A 4 -20.55 2.05 -29.05
CA ILE A 4 -20.19 1.86 -30.46
C ILE A 4 -19.02 0.87 -30.57
N LEU A 5 -17.97 1.02 -29.75
CA LEU A 5 -16.80 0.12 -29.79
C LEU A 5 -17.13 -1.32 -29.38
N ARG A 6 -18.00 -1.50 -28.37
CA ARG A 6 -18.48 -2.83 -27.96
C ARG A 6 -19.38 -3.49 -29.01
N GLN A 7 -20.18 -2.69 -29.73
CA GLN A 7 -21.03 -3.20 -30.82
C GLN A 7 -20.22 -3.76 -32.01
N TYR A 8 -18.98 -3.28 -32.21
CA TYR A 8 -18.03 -3.83 -33.19
C TYR A 8 -17.04 -4.86 -32.61
N GLY A 9 -17.26 -5.34 -31.38
CA GLY A 9 -16.43 -6.38 -30.75
C GLY A 9 -15.05 -5.93 -30.30
N TYR A 10 -14.78 -4.62 -30.24
CA TYR A 10 -13.48 -4.10 -29.78
C TYR A 10 -13.48 -3.94 -28.26
N SER A 11 -13.00 -4.96 -27.55
CA SER A 11 -12.62 -4.88 -26.13
C SER A 11 -11.11 -4.72 -26.02
N VAL A 12 -10.64 -3.73 -25.26
CA VAL A 12 -9.21 -3.63 -24.91
C VAL A 12 -8.92 -4.77 -23.92
N SER A 13 -8.34 -5.86 -24.42
CA SER A 13 -7.96 -7.00 -23.59
C SER A 13 -6.79 -6.65 -22.67
N ASP A 14 -6.62 -7.41 -21.58
CA ASP A 14 -5.49 -7.26 -20.65
C ASP A 14 -4.14 -7.39 -21.37
N ALA A 15 -4.05 -8.28 -22.37
CA ALA A 15 -2.90 -8.41 -23.25
C ALA A 15 -2.66 -7.15 -24.10
N THR A 16 -3.71 -6.51 -24.63
CA THR A 16 -3.59 -5.26 -25.40
C THR A 16 -3.07 -4.13 -24.52
N TRP A 17 -3.61 -4.01 -23.30
CA TRP A 17 -3.11 -3.06 -22.32
C TRP A 17 -1.64 -3.32 -21.97
N PHE A 18 -1.26 -4.59 -21.78
CA PHE A 18 0.12 -5.00 -21.53
C PHE A 18 1.08 -4.51 -22.63
N TYR A 19 0.79 -4.76 -23.91
CA TYR A 19 1.68 -4.33 -25.00
C TYR A 19 1.78 -2.80 -25.10
N LEU A 20 0.65 -2.09 -25.03
CA LEU A 20 0.64 -0.62 -25.12
C LEU A 20 1.38 0.03 -23.95
N SER A 21 1.11 -0.43 -22.73
CA SER A 21 1.79 0.07 -21.53
C SER A 21 3.28 -0.29 -21.52
N LEU A 22 3.66 -1.49 -21.97
CA LEU A 22 5.08 -1.89 -22.08
C LEU A 22 5.85 -0.96 -23.02
N LEU A 23 5.32 -0.69 -24.21
CA LEU A 23 5.95 0.22 -25.17
C LEU A 23 6.07 1.63 -24.60
N LEU A 24 5.02 2.11 -23.95
CA LEU A 24 4.99 3.44 -23.34
C LEU A 24 5.96 3.54 -22.15
N ILE A 25 6.02 2.53 -21.28
CA ILE A 25 6.96 2.47 -20.16
C ILE A 25 8.40 2.48 -20.68
N VAL A 26 8.69 1.71 -21.73
CA VAL A 26 10.02 1.70 -22.35
C VAL A 26 10.34 3.09 -22.93
N ALA A 27 9.43 3.72 -23.67
CA ALA A 27 9.65 5.05 -24.21
C ALA A 27 9.92 6.11 -23.13
N VAL A 28 9.16 6.07 -22.02
CA VAL A 28 9.22 7.09 -20.97
C VAL A 28 10.37 6.86 -19.97
N PHE A 29 10.68 5.62 -19.61
CA PHE A 29 11.60 5.32 -18.49
C PHE A 29 12.90 4.62 -18.90
N PHE A 30 12.95 3.97 -20.07
CA PHE A 30 14.14 3.25 -20.50
C PHE A 30 15.27 4.21 -20.90
N ARG A 31 16.51 3.86 -20.51
CA ARG A 31 17.70 4.63 -20.90
C ARG A 31 18.29 4.10 -22.19
N PHE A 32 17.98 4.73 -23.32
CA PHE A 32 18.49 4.31 -24.63
C PHE A 32 20.01 4.51 -24.77
N ASN A 33 20.56 5.60 -24.22
CA ASN A 33 22.01 5.88 -24.31
C ASN A 33 22.89 4.90 -23.50
N ARG A 34 22.31 4.14 -22.55
CA ARG A 34 23.06 3.18 -21.72
C ARG A 34 22.17 1.99 -21.35
N ILE A 35 22.13 1.02 -22.26
CA ILE A 35 21.30 -0.18 -22.17
C ILE A 35 21.58 -0.95 -20.87
N PHE A 36 22.85 -1.25 -20.56
CA PHE A 36 23.25 -1.94 -19.34
C PHE A 36 23.43 -0.95 -18.18
N SER A 37 22.32 -0.59 -17.54
CA SER A 37 22.29 0.23 -16.32
C SER A 37 21.42 -0.42 -15.25
N LEU A 38 21.75 -0.21 -13.97
CA LEU A 38 20.93 -0.69 -12.84
C LEU A 38 19.47 -0.20 -12.96
N ARG A 39 19.29 1.01 -13.47
CA ARG A 39 17.98 1.59 -13.77
C ARG A 39 17.17 0.75 -14.75
N ASN A 40 17.78 0.36 -15.87
CA ASN A 40 17.12 -0.48 -16.86
C ASN A 40 16.91 -1.90 -16.33
N LEU A 41 17.82 -2.43 -15.50
CA LEU A 41 17.62 -3.69 -14.80
C LEU A 41 16.38 -3.63 -13.89
N ASP A 42 16.24 -2.57 -13.10
CA ASP A 42 15.07 -2.36 -12.24
C ASP A 42 13.78 -2.28 -13.06
N LEU A 43 13.80 -1.56 -14.18
CA LEU A 43 12.66 -1.45 -15.09
C LEU A 43 12.30 -2.80 -15.73
N VAL A 44 13.30 -3.59 -16.15
CA VAL A 44 13.10 -4.93 -16.70
C VAL A 44 12.54 -5.88 -15.64
N LEU A 45 13.03 -5.82 -14.40
CA LEU A 45 12.48 -6.62 -13.30
C LEU A 45 11.01 -6.25 -13.01
N LEU A 46 10.67 -4.96 -13.01
CA LEU A 46 9.28 -4.50 -12.86
C LEU A 46 8.38 -4.99 -14.01
N LEU A 47 8.84 -4.85 -15.26
CA LEU A 47 8.11 -5.30 -16.44
C LEU A 47 7.98 -6.83 -16.50
N SER A 48 8.94 -7.56 -15.92
CA SER A 48 8.90 -9.03 -15.85
C SER A 48 7.79 -9.55 -14.94
N ILE A 49 7.22 -8.73 -14.06
CA ILE A 49 6.10 -9.15 -13.20
C ILE A 49 4.83 -9.40 -14.05
N ALA A 50 4.56 -8.50 -14.99
CA ALA A 50 3.33 -8.49 -15.77
C ALA A 50 3.04 -9.78 -16.56
N PRO A 51 3.98 -10.40 -17.32
CA PRO A 51 3.70 -11.67 -17.99
C PRO A 51 3.37 -12.79 -17.00
N GLY A 52 3.98 -12.80 -15.82
CA GLY A 52 3.65 -13.79 -14.77
C GLY A 52 2.21 -13.65 -14.26
N VAL A 53 1.76 -12.41 -14.03
CA VAL A 53 0.37 -12.14 -13.62
C VAL A 53 -0.62 -12.55 -14.71
N LEU A 54 -0.36 -12.18 -15.97
CA LEU A 54 -1.21 -12.57 -17.10
C LEU A 54 -1.35 -14.09 -17.22
N LEU A 55 -0.24 -14.82 -17.12
CA LEU A 55 -0.25 -16.29 -17.17
C LEU A 55 -1.09 -16.89 -16.04
N VAL A 56 -1.01 -16.33 -14.83
CA VAL A 56 -1.84 -16.77 -13.70
C VAL A 56 -3.32 -16.51 -13.98
N GLN A 57 -3.68 -15.35 -14.54
CA GLN A 57 -5.07 -15.04 -14.89
C GLN A 57 -5.65 -15.97 -15.96
N ASP A 58 -4.84 -16.35 -16.94
CA ASP A 58 -5.23 -17.30 -17.98
C ASP A 58 -5.24 -18.77 -17.49
N GLY A 59 -4.96 -19.01 -16.20
CA GLY A 59 -5.00 -20.34 -15.57
C GLY A 59 -3.73 -21.17 -15.74
N TYR A 60 -2.64 -20.59 -16.24
CA TYR A 60 -1.37 -21.28 -16.43
C TYR A 60 -0.56 -21.35 -15.13
N GLN A 61 -0.45 -22.56 -14.57
CA GLN A 61 0.25 -22.82 -13.30
C GLN A 61 1.71 -22.38 -13.28
N TYR A 62 2.43 -22.44 -14.41
CA TYR A 62 3.82 -21.98 -14.50
C TYR A 62 3.97 -20.46 -14.35
N GLY A 63 2.87 -19.69 -14.47
CA GLY A 63 2.84 -18.27 -14.13
C GLY A 63 3.23 -18.00 -12.67
N TYR A 64 2.81 -18.86 -11.73
CA TYR A 64 3.24 -18.78 -10.34
C TYR A 64 4.74 -19.03 -10.18
N GLY A 65 5.30 -20.00 -10.92
CA GLY A 65 6.74 -20.25 -10.94
C GLY A 65 7.54 -19.06 -11.45
N TRP A 66 7.06 -18.41 -12.52
CA TRP A 66 7.65 -17.18 -13.05
C TRP A 66 7.63 -16.04 -12.02
N LEU A 67 6.48 -15.79 -11.40
CA LEU A 67 6.33 -14.77 -10.36
C LEU A 67 7.24 -15.04 -9.16
N PHE A 68 7.39 -16.31 -8.76
CA PHE A 68 8.28 -16.71 -7.69
C PHE A 68 9.74 -16.34 -8.01
N VAL A 69 10.21 -16.67 -9.21
CA VAL A 69 11.57 -16.33 -9.66
C VAL A 69 11.78 -14.83 -9.74
N VAL A 70 10.85 -14.08 -10.34
CA VAL A 70 10.94 -12.62 -10.44
C VAL A 70 10.94 -11.97 -9.05
N THR A 71 10.09 -12.43 -8.14
CA THR A 71 10.05 -11.98 -6.75
C THR A 71 11.36 -12.27 -6.03
N GLY A 72 11.95 -13.44 -6.23
CA GLY A 72 13.27 -13.79 -5.72
C GLY A 72 14.37 -12.86 -6.24
N CYS A 73 14.38 -12.59 -7.55
CA CYS A 73 15.30 -11.63 -8.17
C CYS A 73 15.13 -10.21 -7.61
N LEU A 74 13.89 -9.75 -7.40
CA LEU A 74 13.60 -8.47 -6.76
C LEU A 74 14.15 -8.42 -5.33
N LEU A 75 13.98 -9.49 -4.55
CA LEU A 75 14.49 -9.57 -3.19
C LEU A 75 16.03 -9.52 -3.16
N VAL A 76 16.69 -10.27 -4.04
CA VAL A 76 18.16 -10.22 -4.21
C VAL A 76 18.61 -8.81 -4.58
N ARG A 77 17.91 -8.15 -5.51
CA ARG A 77 18.18 -6.75 -5.88
C ARG A 77 18.01 -5.81 -4.70
N LEU A 78 16.99 -5.98 -3.87
CA LEU A 78 16.74 -5.14 -2.68
C LEU A 78 17.86 -5.27 -1.64
N PHE A 79 18.38 -6.49 -1.40
CA PHE A 79 19.57 -6.69 -0.58
C PHE A 79 20.81 -6.08 -1.21
N GLY A 80 20.90 -6.20 -2.53
CA GLY A 80 21.99 -5.65 -3.30
C GLY A 80 22.11 -4.12 -3.17
N ASP A 81 21.00 -3.40 -2.96
CA ASP A 81 20.96 -1.92 -2.99
C ASP A 81 22.01 -1.26 -2.09
N SER A 82 22.43 -1.91 -1.01
CA SER A 82 23.46 -1.41 -0.08
C SER A 82 24.90 -1.45 -0.64
N PHE A 83 25.17 -2.26 -1.68
CA PHE A 83 26.51 -2.37 -2.26
C PHE A 83 26.88 -1.19 -3.16
N TRP A 84 25.90 -0.44 -3.68
CA TRP A 84 26.16 0.62 -4.66
C TRP A 84 26.34 2.00 -4.02
N LYS A 85 27.60 2.49 -4.01
CA LYS A 85 27.96 3.81 -3.48
C LYS A 85 27.38 4.98 -4.26
N ARG A 86 26.98 4.82 -5.53
CA ARG A 86 26.32 5.86 -6.34
C ARG A 86 25.05 5.26 -6.93
N ARG A 87 23.92 5.93 -6.69
CA ARG A 87 22.62 5.46 -7.16
C ARG A 87 22.19 6.30 -8.36
N PRO A 88 22.04 5.71 -9.55
CA PRO A 88 21.50 6.42 -10.70
C PRO A 88 20.01 6.69 -10.45
N LEU A 89 19.60 7.95 -10.48
CA LEU A 89 18.17 8.31 -10.39
C LEU A 89 17.42 7.82 -11.61
N LEU A 90 16.16 7.40 -11.41
CA LEU A 90 15.29 7.01 -12.52
C LEU A 90 14.71 8.27 -13.18
N GLU A 91 15.52 8.93 -14.00
CA GLU A 91 15.09 10.08 -14.80
C GLU A 91 14.18 9.63 -15.95
N GLN A 92 12.99 10.22 -16.03
CA GLN A 92 12.08 10.08 -17.14
C GLN A 92 12.57 10.82 -18.38
N ASN A 93 12.25 10.30 -19.56
CA ASN A 93 12.54 10.93 -20.85
C ASN A 93 11.49 12.00 -21.23
N LEU A 94 10.39 12.11 -20.46
CA LEU A 94 9.30 13.06 -20.67
C LEU A 94 9.41 14.25 -19.70
N ASN A 95 9.00 15.44 -20.14
CA ASN A 95 8.98 16.63 -19.29
C ASN A 95 7.89 16.53 -18.19
N SER A 96 7.96 17.40 -17.17
CA SER A 96 7.04 17.36 -16.03
C SER A 96 5.57 17.56 -16.41
N ALA A 97 5.28 18.47 -17.35
CA ALA A 97 3.92 18.72 -17.84
C ALA A 97 3.33 17.50 -18.57
N GLY A 98 4.12 16.86 -19.44
CA GLY A 98 3.75 15.63 -20.13
C GLY A 98 3.54 14.47 -19.17
N MET A 99 4.36 14.34 -18.13
CA MET A 99 4.17 13.35 -17.06
C MET A 99 2.88 13.59 -16.28
N ALA A 100 2.53 14.85 -16.00
CA ALA A 100 1.31 15.18 -15.27
C ALA A 100 0.07 14.85 -16.10
N PHE A 101 0.08 15.25 -17.37
CA PHE A 101 -0.97 14.89 -18.32
C PHE A 101 -1.12 13.37 -18.41
N LEU A 102 -0.01 12.65 -18.62
CA LEU A 102 -0.02 11.20 -18.74
C LEU A 102 -0.55 10.52 -17.46
N THR A 103 -0.14 10.98 -16.28
CA THR A 103 -0.65 10.46 -15.00
C THR A 103 -2.17 10.58 -14.93
N VAL A 104 -2.72 11.77 -15.23
CA VAL A 104 -4.16 12.03 -15.17
C VAL A 104 -4.90 11.21 -16.22
N SER A 105 -4.39 11.15 -17.46
CA SER A 105 -5.01 10.37 -18.54
C SER A 105 -5.06 8.88 -18.23
N VAL A 106 -3.94 8.29 -17.79
CA VAL A 106 -3.90 6.85 -17.44
C VAL A 106 -4.79 6.57 -16.23
N PHE A 107 -4.80 7.45 -15.23
CA PHE A 107 -5.68 7.32 -14.07
C PHE A 107 -7.16 7.30 -14.48
N VAL A 108 -7.58 8.21 -15.37
CA VAL A 108 -8.96 8.24 -15.90
C VAL A 108 -9.27 6.97 -16.69
N LEU A 109 -8.33 6.45 -17.49
CA LEU A 109 -8.51 5.19 -18.21
C LEU A 109 -8.67 3.99 -17.26
N LEU A 110 -7.88 3.92 -16.19
CA LEU A 110 -8.02 2.85 -15.19
C LEU A 110 -9.32 2.96 -14.39
N ILE A 111 -9.78 4.17 -14.08
CA ILE A 111 -11.11 4.38 -13.50
C ILE A 111 -12.19 3.90 -14.47
N SER A 112 -12.09 4.26 -15.75
CA SER A 112 -13.04 3.80 -16.78
C SER A 112 -13.07 2.28 -16.85
N LYS A 113 -11.92 1.61 -16.81
CA LYS A 113 -11.83 0.14 -16.70
C LYS A 113 -12.55 -0.38 -15.45
N ALA A 114 -12.22 0.15 -14.26
CA ALA A 114 -12.84 -0.25 -13.00
C ALA A 114 -14.36 -0.03 -12.96
N LEU A 115 -14.88 0.99 -13.65
CA LEU A 115 -16.32 1.26 -13.75
C LEU A 115 -17.03 0.38 -14.78
N THR A 116 -16.33 -0.07 -15.81
CA THR A 116 -16.93 -0.80 -16.95
C THR A 116 -16.85 -2.31 -16.82
N GLU A 117 -15.91 -2.82 -16.03
CA GLU A 117 -15.74 -4.24 -15.71
C GLU A 117 -16.55 -4.63 -14.47
N PRO A 118 -16.97 -5.91 -14.36
CA PRO A 118 -17.59 -6.41 -13.14
C PRO A 118 -16.60 -6.35 -11.97
N PRO A 119 -16.99 -5.80 -10.81
CA PRO A 119 -16.09 -5.73 -9.66
C PRO A 119 -15.74 -7.15 -9.18
N PRO A 120 -14.48 -7.39 -8.75
CA PRO A 120 -14.08 -8.67 -8.19
C PRO A 120 -14.93 -9.07 -6.99
N GLN A 121 -15.22 -10.37 -6.88
CA GLN A 121 -16.09 -10.92 -5.82
C GLN A 121 -15.57 -10.59 -4.42
N GLY A 122 -14.24 -10.62 -4.20
CA GLY A 122 -13.64 -10.27 -2.91
C GLY A 122 -13.90 -8.82 -2.47
N THR A 123 -13.97 -7.88 -3.42
CA THR A 123 -14.28 -6.48 -3.13
C THR A 123 -15.75 -6.28 -2.81
N VAL A 124 -16.64 -6.91 -3.58
CA VAL A 124 -18.09 -6.87 -3.31
C VAL A 124 -18.40 -7.47 -1.94
N GLU A 125 -17.76 -8.59 -1.60
CA GLU A 125 -17.88 -9.23 -0.29
C GLU A 125 -17.46 -8.30 0.85
N THR A 126 -16.39 -7.52 0.64
CA THR A 126 -15.91 -6.55 1.63
C THR A 126 -16.94 -5.46 1.90
N VAL A 127 -17.63 -4.99 0.85
CA VAL A 127 -18.71 -4.00 0.94
C VAL A 127 -19.95 -4.60 1.58
N ARG A 128 -20.35 -5.82 1.19
CA ARG A 128 -21.48 -6.54 1.78
C ARG A 128 -21.30 -6.72 3.29
N ARG A 129 -20.10 -7.14 3.71
CA ARG A 129 -19.77 -7.24 5.14
C ARG A 129 -19.74 -5.89 5.85
N ALA A 130 -19.40 -4.81 5.15
CA ALA A 130 -19.52 -3.46 5.71
C ALA A 130 -20.98 -3.06 5.96
N ASP A 131 -21.89 -3.47 5.08
CA ASP A 131 -23.33 -3.27 5.27
C ASP A 131 -23.87 -4.09 6.45
N GLU A 132 -23.47 -5.36 6.56
CA GLU A 132 -23.82 -6.24 7.69
C GLU A 132 -23.35 -5.67 9.04
N LEU A 133 -22.10 -5.18 9.09
CA LEU A 133 -21.56 -4.48 10.27
C LEU A 133 -22.40 -3.25 10.63
N ARG A 134 -22.82 -2.46 9.63
CA ARG A 134 -23.65 -1.27 9.84
C ARG A 134 -25.06 -1.63 10.33
N LYS A 135 -25.63 -2.73 9.82
CA LYS A 135 -26.95 -3.25 10.20
C LYS A 135 -26.96 -4.09 11.48
N ARG A 136 -25.78 -4.30 12.11
CA ARG A 136 -25.59 -5.18 13.27
C ARG A 136 -26.15 -6.59 13.03
N GLN A 137 -25.98 -7.10 11.81
CA GLN A 137 -26.34 -8.47 11.46
C GLN A 137 -25.14 -9.38 11.68
N ASP A 138 -25.39 -10.60 12.17
CA ASP A 138 -24.32 -11.56 12.46
C ASP A 138 -23.58 -11.98 11.18
N THR A 139 -22.26 -11.76 11.15
CA THR A 139 -21.38 -12.11 10.03
C THR A 139 -20.99 -13.60 10.00
N THR A 140 -21.79 -14.48 10.61
CA THR A 140 -21.47 -15.92 10.82
C THR A 140 -21.69 -16.77 9.56
N HIS A 141 -21.98 -16.16 8.42
CA HIS A 141 -22.01 -16.90 7.16
C HIS A 141 -20.60 -17.42 6.84
N GLU A 142 -20.50 -18.75 6.73
CA GLU A 142 -19.29 -19.46 6.34
C GLU A 142 -18.65 -18.79 5.13
N GLN A 143 -17.34 -18.56 5.21
CA GLN A 143 -16.58 -18.03 4.09
C GLN A 143 -16.76 -18.97 2.90
N PRO A 144 -17.31 -18.54 1.75
CA PRO A 144 -17.10 -19.31 0.54
C PRO A 144 -15.59 -19.45 0.36
N VAL A 145 -15.13 -20.67 0.06
CA VAL A 145 -13.72 -20.97 -0.19
C VAL A 145 -13.33 -20.27 -1.49
N THR A 146 -12.97 -19.00 -1.38
CA THR A 146 -12.46 -18.21 -2.50
C THR A 146 -10.94 -18.32 -2.50
N GLU A 147 -10.32 -18.43 -3.68
CA GLU A 147 -8.85 -18.46 -3.83
C GLU A 147 -8.14 -17.16 -3.38
N GLU A 148 -8.91 -16.10 -3.11
CA GLU A 148 -8.41 -14.77 -2.71
C GLU A 148 -8.46 -14.55 -1.19
N VAL A 149 -7.47 -13.82 -0.67
CA VAL A 149 -7.35 -13.53 0.77
C VAL A 149 -8.55 -12.71 1.26
N PRO A 150 -9.27 -13.15 2.32
CA PRO A 150 -10.42 -12.43 2.83
C PRO A 150 -10.01 -11.08 3.43
N ALA A 151 -10.87 -10.08 3.24
CA ALA A 151 -10.64 -8.74 3.78
C ALA A 151 -10.74 -8.70 5.31
N GLY A 152 -9.72 -8.10 5.93
CA GLY A 152 -9.69 -7.82 7.36
C GLY A 152 -10.73 -6.77 7.82
N PRO A 153 -10.94 -6.63 9.14
CA PRO A 153 -11.96 -5.75 9.71
C PRO A 153 -11.81 -4.28 9.32
N THR A 154 -10.59 -3.78 9.13
CA THR A 154 -10.38 -2.39 8.73
C THR A 154 -10.93 -2.09 7.34
N ALA A 155 -10.81 -3.02 6.39
CA ALA A 155 -11.34 -2.83 5.05
C ALA A 155 -12.86 -2.63 5.08
N ARG A 156 -13.56 -3.36 5.97
CA ARG A 156 -15.01 -3.24 6.17
C ARG A 156 -15.39 -1.89 6.76
N VAL A 157 -14.70 -1.47 7.82
CA VAL A 157 -14.93 -0.16 8.47
C VAL A 157 -14.69 0.99 7.49
N LEU A 158 -13.66 0.91 6.64
CA LEU A 158 -13.36 1.94 5.65
C LEU A 158 -14.30 1.91 4.43
N ALA A 159 -14.94 0.78 4.14
CA ALA A 159 -15.95 0.67 3.08
C ALA A 159 -17.33 1.21 3.51
N ALA A 160 -17.67 1.20 4.81
CA ALA A 160 -18.99 1.61 5.30
C ALA A 160 -19.42 3.05 4.92
N PRO A 161 -18.55 4.08 4.98
CA PRO A 161 -18.91 5.43 4.52
C PRO A 161 -19.17 5.50 3.02
N VAL A 162 -18.41 4.74 2.23
CA VAL A 162 -18.55 4.69 0.76
C VAL A 162 -19.88 4.04 0.39
N LEU A 163 -20.27 2.99 1.11
CA LEU A 163 -21.58 2.37 0.97
C LEU A 163 -22.71 3.35 1.29
N ALA A 164 -22.65 4.04 2.43
CA ALA A 164 -23.67 5.01 2.81
C ALA A 164 -23.82 6.14 1.79
N ALA A 165 -22.70 6.64 1.24
CA ALA A 165 -22.74 7.63 0.16
C ALA A 165 -23.38 7.08 -1.12
N SER A 166 -23.12 5.81 -1.44
CA SER A 166 -23.67 5.13 -2.62
C SER A 166 -25.19 4.91 -2.47
N GLU A 167 -25.68 4.57 -1.29
CA GLU A 167 -27.13 4.45 -1.01
C GLU A 167 -27.87 5.78 -1.17
N ILE A 168 -27.28 6.87 -0.69
CA ILE A 168 -27.87 8.21 -0.84
C ILE A 168 -27.93 8.58 -2.33
N ALA A 169 -26.86 8.29 -3.09
CA ALA A 169 -26.77 8.62 -4.50
C ALA A 169 -27.75 7.82 -5.38
N VAL A 170 -27.98 6.54 -5.08
CA VAL A 170 -28.80 5.63 -5.90
C VAL A 170 -30.28 5.66 -5.50
N SER A 171 -30.58 5.59 -4.20
CA SER A 171 -31.94 5.36 -3.71
C SER A 171 -32.44 6.44 -2.75
N GLY A 172 -31.74 7.58 -2.62
CA GLY A 172 -32.14 8.68 -1.75
C GLY A 172 -32.25 8.30 -0.26
N GLY A 173 -31.58 7.21 0.16
CA GLY A 173 -31.59 6.72 1.55
C GLY A 173 -32.59 5.60 1.87
N SER A 174 -33.42 5.13 0.92
CA SER A 174 -34.31 3.97 1.13
C SER A 174 -34.19 2.94 0.00
N PRO A 175 -33.21 2.02 0.07
CA PRO A 175 -32.93 1.08 -1.02
C PRO A 175 -33.93 -0.08 -1.08
N ASN A 176 -34.51 -0.32 -2.26
CA ASN A 176 -35.25 -1.55 -2.55
C ASN A 176 -34.28 -2.74 -2.72
N GLN A 177 -34.81 -3.97 -2.70
CA GLN A 177 -33.99 -5.18 -2.86
C GLN A 177 -33.25 -5.22 -4.21
N GLU A 178 -33.84 -4.65 -5.26
CA GLU A 178 -33.21 -4.47 -6.57
C GLU A 178 -32.16 -3.35 -6.59
N ASP A 179 -32.22 -2.35 -5.71
CA ASP A 179 -31.18 -1.31 -5.70
C ASP A 179 -29.93 -1.77 -4.96
N ARG A 180 -30.06 -2.72 -4.03
CA ARG A 180 -28.95 -3.19 -3.18
C ARG A 180 -27.78 -3.76 -3.96
N TRP A 181 -28.05 -4.60 -4.97
CA TRP A 181 -26.98 -5.17 -5.79
C TRP A 181 -26.23 -4.07 -6.56
N ALA A 182 -26.94 -3.05 -7.03
CA ALA A 182 -26.35 -1.93 -7.76
C ALA A 182 -25.52 -1.04 -6.81
N ILE A 183 -26.04 -0.78 -5.61
CA ILE A 183 -25.36 -0.03 -4.55
C ILE A 183 -24.06 -0.72 -4.12
N GLU A 184 -24.08 -2.03 -3.88
CA GLU A 184 -22.89 -2.80 -3.51
C GLU A 184 -21.81 -2.74 -4.60
N GLN A 185 -22.20 -2.85 -5.88
CA GLN A 185 -21.27 -2.74 -7.00
C GLN A 185 -20.68 -1.32 -7.14
N ILE A 186 -21.50 -0.28 -7.00
CA ILE A 186 -21.05 1.12 -7.06
C ILE A 186 -20.11 1.44 -5.90
N ALA A 187 -20.45 0.99 -4.70
CA ALA A 187 -19.61 1.16 -3.52
C ALA A 187 -18.26 0.42 -3.68
N ALA A 188 -18.28 -0.83 -4.15
CA ALA A 188 -17.08 -1.62 -4.42
C ALA A 188 -16.13 -0.92 -5.39
N ARG A 189 -16.67 -0.41 -6.51
CA ARG A 189 -15.92 0.37 -7.50
C ARG A 189 -15.36 1.66 -6.91
N SER A 190 -16.18 2.40 -6.17
CA SER A 190 -15.78 3.66 -5.54
C SER A 190 -14.66 3.45 -4.51
N THR A 191 -14.73 2.39 -3.70
CA THR A 191 -13.67 2.03 -2.75
C THR A 191 -12.36 1.69 -3.47
N ALA A 192 -12.42 0.94 -4.58
CA ALA A 192 -11.24 0.65 -5.40
C ALA A 192 -10.60 1.91 -5.98
N VAL A 193 -11.42 2.81 -6.55
CA VAL A 193 -10.94 4.09 -7.10
C VAL A 193 -10.30 4.96 -6.01
N LEU A 194 -10.91 5.06 -4.84
CA LEU A 194 -10.36 5.81 -3.71
C LEU A 194 -9.04 5.21 -3.20
N ALA A 195 -8.92 3.88 -3.17
CA ALA A 195 -7.68 3.20 -2.77
C ALA A 195 -6.54 3.51 -3.76
N HIS A 196 -6.78 3.44 -5.06
CA HIS A 196 -5.78 3.82 -6.07
C HIS A 196 -5.44 5.31 -6.03
N LEU A 197 -6.43 6.18 -5.84
CA LEU A 197 -6.21 7.62 -5.66
C LEU A 197 -5.30 7.90 -4.45
N ALA A 198 -5.51 7.17 -3.35
CA ALA A 198 -4.67 7.24 -2.17
C ALA A 198 -3.23 6.79 -2.44
N VAL A 199 -3.01 5.74 -3.25
CA VAL A 199 -1.66 5.33 -3.68
C VAL A 199 -1.01 6.40 -4.55
N VAL A 200 -1.70 6.89 -5.59
CA VAL A 200 -1.18 7.88 -6.55
C VAL A 200 -0.78 9.17 -5.84
N SER A 201 -1.70 9.72 -5.02
CA SER A 201 -1.42 10.91 -4.23
C SER A 201 -0.32 10.66 -3.20
N GLY A 202 -0.33 9.49 -2.55
CA GLY A 202 0.70 9.06 -1.61
C GLY A 202 2.09 9.02 -2.23
N LEU A 203 2.26 8.42 -3.41
CA LEU A 203 3.53 8.36 -4.14
C LEU A 203 4.02 9.76 -4.56
N TRP A 204 3.11 10.62 -5.01
CA TRP A 204 3.46 12.01 -5.36
C TRP A 204 3.92 12.80 -4.13
N PHE A 205 3.19 12.73 -3.01
CA PHE A 205 3.59 13.36 -1.75
C PHE A 205 4.87 12.76 -1.16
N LEU A 206 5.09 11.47 -1.34
CA LEU A 206 6.31 10.79 -0.95
C LEU A 206 7.50 11.36 -1.73
N GLY A 207 7.43 11.46 -3.06
CA GLY A 207 8.49 12.12 -3.84
C GLY A 207 8.72 13.57 -3.40
N LYS A 208 7.65 14.35 -3.24
CA LYS A 208 7.73 15.77 -2.87
C LYS A 208 8.32 16.01 -1.48
N ARG A 209 7.91 15.25 -0.45
CA ARG A 209 8.33 15.46 0.95
C ARG A 209 9.54 14.64 1.34
N LEU A 210 9.63 13.42 0.82
CA LEU A 210 10.65 12.46 1.20
C LEU A 210 11.89 12.58 0.31
N PHE A 211 11.72 12.81 -0.99
CA PHE A 211 12.84 12.90 -1.94
C PHE A 211 13.20 14.34 -2.30
N ASP A 212 12.41 15.33 -1.84
CA ASP A 212 12.54 16.75 -2.19
C ASP A 212 12.46 17.00 -3.72
N ASP A 213 11.85 16.08 -4.46
CA ASP A 213 11.63 16.17 -5.90
C ASP A 213 10.23 15.70 -6.27
N ALA A 214 9.37 16.66 -6.63
CA ALA A 214 8.00 16.39 -7.06
C ALA A 214 7.94 15.64 -8.41
N ASN A 215 8.96 15.78 -9.27
CA ASN A 215 9.00 15.12 -10.57
C ASN A 215 9.22 13.62 -10.41
N SER A 216 10.12 13.19 -9.51
CA SER A 216 10.25 11.77 -9.14
C SER A 216 8.96 11.20 -8.54
N GLY A 217 8.25 11.98 -7.72
CA GLY A 217 6.94 11.63 -7.17
C GLY A 217 5.91 11.33 -8.25
N LEU A 218 5.82 12.23 -9.23
CA LEU A 218 4.93 12.09 -10.38
C LEU A 218 5.34 10.91 -11.27
N ALA A 219 6.64 10.69 -11.44
CA ALA A 219 7.19 9.57 -12.19
C ALA A 219 6.86 8.21 -11.56
N MET A 220 6.97 8.09 -10.24
CA MET A 220 6.52 6.90 -9.52
C MET A 220 5.02 6.65 -9.69
N ALA A 221 4.19 7.68 -9.54
CA ALA A 221 2.75 7.58 -9.72
C ALA A 221 2.38 7.18 -11.15
N THR A 222 3.05 7.76 -12.15
CA THR A 222 2.85 7.41 -13.56
C THR A 222 3.23 5.94 -13.82
N LEU A 223 4.40 5.50 -13.34
CA LEU A 223 4.84 4.12 -13.54
C LEU A 223 3.93 3.12 -12.81
N TYR A 224 3.46 3.45 -11.61
CA TYR A 224 2.47 2.65 -10.89
C TYR A 224 1.21 2.41 -11.73
N LEU A 225 0.65 3.48 -12.32
CA LEU A 225 -0.56 3.40 -13.13
C LEU A 225 -0.33 2.71 -14.48
N LEU A 226 0.85 2.89 -15.08
CA LEU A 226 1.18 2.25 -16.35
C LEU A 226 1.45 0.75 -16.20
N LEU A 227 1.95 0.30 -15.06
CA LEU A 227 2.32 -1.11 -14.90
C LEU A 227 1.11 -2.03 -15.13
N PRO A 228 1.23 -3.04 -16.02
CA PRO A 228 0.11 -3.89 -16.40
C PRO A 228 -0.56 -4.59 -15.21
N CYS A 229 0.21 -4.98 -14.20
CA CYS A 229 -0.31 -5.61 -12.98
C CYS A 229 -1.30 -4.71 -12.22
N THR A 230 -1.14 -3.38 -12.27
CA THR A 230 -2.09 -2.43 -11.67
C THR A 230 -3.40 -2.38 -12.43
N ALA A 231 -3.36 -2.48 -13.76
CA ALA A 231 -4.55 -2.48 -14.60
C ALA A 231 -5.33 -3.80 -14.49
N ILE A 232 -4.61 -4.91 -14.31
CA ILE A 232 -5.17 -6.24 -14.11
C ILE A 232 -5.95 -6.32 -12.79
N ASP A 233 -5.33 -5.91 -11.68
CA ASP A 233 -5.93 -6.01 -10.35
C ASP A 233 -6.64 -4.71 -9.91
N VAL A 234 -7.06 -3.86 -10.87
CA VAL A 234 -7.56 -2.51 -10.57
C VAL A 234 -8.76 -2.52 -9.61
N GLY A 235 -9.64 -3.53 -9.70
CA GLY A 235 -10.83 -3.66 -8.86
C GLY A 235 -10.60 -4.31 -7.49
N LYS A 236 -9.42 -4.87 -7.20
CA LYS A 236 -9.15 -5.65 -5.98
C LYS A 236 -8.70 -4.74 -4.84
N VAL A 237 -9.65 -4.27 -4.02
CA VAL A 237 -9.37 -3.33 -2.91
C VAL A 237 -8.39 -3.92 -1.89
N ASN A 238 -8.49 -5.22 -1.60
CA ASN A 238 -7.64 -5.89 -0.61
C ASN A 238 -6.16 -5.90 -1.03
N HIS A 239 -5.87 -5.75 -2.31
CA HIS A 239 -4.50 -5.71 -2.83
C HIS A 239 -3.89 -4.30 -2.73
N VAL A 240 -4.72 -3.25 -2.72
CA VAL A 240 -4.26 -1.85 -2.86
C VAL A 240 -4.30 -1.10 -1.54
N LEU A 241 -5.38 -1.29 -0.77
CA LEU A 241 -5.63 -0.55 0.47
C LEU A 241 -4.50 -0.64 1.52
N PRO A 242 -3.95 -1.83 1.87
CA PRO A 242 -2.82 -1.91 2.80
C PRO A 242 -1.60 -1.14 2.28
N ALA A 243 -1.28 -1.27 1.00
CA ALA A 243 -0.15 -0.57 0.40
C ALA A 243 -0.35 0.95 0.43
N ALA A 244 -1.57 1.44 0.16
CA ALA A 244 -1.92 2.85 0.26
C ALA A 244 -1.68 3.40 1.68
N LEU A 245 -2.16 2.68 2.70
CA LEU A 245 -1.97 3.07 4.10
C LEU A 245 -0.48 3.11 4.49
N ILE A 246 0.31 2.13 4.04
CA ILE A 246 1.76 2.10 4.32
C ILE A 246 2.49 3.26 3.60
N VAL A 247 2.13 3.56 2.34
CA VAL A 247 2.70 4.72 1.62
C VAL A 247 2.40 6.02 2.37
N TRP A 248 1.17 6.21 2.84
CA TRP A 248 0.82 7.37 3.66
C TRP A 248 1.51 7.37 5.04
N ALA A 249 1.77 6.21 5.63
CA ALA A 249 2.57 6.09 6.84
C ALA A 249 4.01 6.59 6.59
N PHE A 250 4.60 6.31 5.43
CA PHE A 250 5.89 6.89 5.02
C PHE A 250 5.80 8.40 4.77
N VAL A 251 4.73 8.91 4.17
CA VAL A 251 4.52 10.36 4.02
C VAL A 251 4.44 11.07 5.39
N ALA A 252 3.86 10.39 6.38
CA ALA A 252 3.69 10.85 7.76
C ALA A 252 4.80 10.35 8.72
N TYR A 253 5.95 9.86 8.23
CA TYR A 253 6.95 9.21 9.08
C TYR A 253 7.48 10.10 10.22
N ARG A 254 7.41 11.43 10.09
CA ARG A 254 7.84 12.37 11.13
C ARG A 254 6.92 12.40 12.35
N SER A 255 5.66 11.97 12.22
CA SER A 255 4.68 11.93 13.30
C SER A 255 4.40 10.47 13.69
N PRO A 256 5.05 9.93 14.74
CA PRO A 256 4.90 8.51 15.12
C PRO A 256 3.45 8.12 15.43
N LEU A 257 2.61 9.06 15.89
CA LEU A 257 1.19 8.82 16.13
C LEU A 257 0.42 8.58 14.82
N ILE A 258 0.64 9.41 13.79
CA ILE A 258 -0.07 9.29 12.51
C ILE A 258 0.43 8.06 11.75
N ALA A 259 1.75 7.87 11.70
CA ALA A 259 2.34 6.69 11.09
C ALA A 259 1.91 5.38 11.78
N GLY A 260 1.86 5.37 13.12
CA GLY A 260 1.37 4.23 13.91
C GLY A 260 -0.12 3.98 13.68
N GLY A 261 -0.94 5.02 13.61
CA GLY A 261 -2.36 4.89 13.29
C GLY A 261 -2.60 4.28 11.91
N LEU A 262 -1.91 4.79 10.89
CA LEU A 262 -1.99 4.26 9.51
C LEU A 262 -1.46 2.83 9.42
N MET A 263 -0.38 2.49 10.12
CA MET A 263 0.16 1.14 10.15
C MET A 263 -0.77 0.17 10.90
N GLY A 264 -1.41 0.61 11.99
CA GLY A 264 -2.42 -0.16 12.70
C GLY A 264 -3.62 -0.45 11.82
N LEU A 265 -4.09 0.53 11.04
CA LEU A 265 -5.14 0.33 10.04
C LEU A 265 -4.69 -0.67 8.96
N ALA A 266 -3.45 -0.57 8.48
CA ALA A 266 -2.91 -1.51 7.50
C ALA A 266 -2.90 -2.95 8.05
N CYS A 267 -2.48 -3.16 9.30
CA CYS A 267 -2.51 -4.47 9.97
C CYS A 267 -3.93 -5.03 10.11
N GLY A 268 -4.94 -4.17 10.26
CA GLY A 268 -6.33 -4.61 10.29
C GLY A 268 -6.94 -4.86 8.92
N THR A 269 -6.24 -4.56 7.82
CA THR A 269 -6.66 -4.96 6.46
C THR A 269 -6.16 -6.34 6.08
N LEU A 270 -4.88 -6.65 6.36
CA LEU A 270 -4.20 -7.91 6.05
C LEU A 270 -3.10 -8.19 7.08
N MET A 271 -2.60 -9.44 7.12
CA MET A 271 -1.59 -9.86 8.10
C MET A 271 -0.19 -9.30 7.83
N PHE A 272 0.24 -9.17 6.57
CA PHE A 272 1.64 -8.86 6.26
C PHE A 272 2.20 -7.55 6.87
N PRO A 273 1.43 -6.45 7.04
CA PRO A 273 1.93 -5.23 7.68
C PRO A 273 2.31 -5.44 9.15
N LEU A 274 1.83 -6.51 9.80
CA LEU A 274 2.23 -6.88 11.17
C LEU A 274 3.75 -7.08 11.28
N PHE A 275 4.36 -7.65 10.23
CA PHE A 275 5.82 -7.87 10.18
C PHE A 275 6.61 -6.55 10.06
N LEU A 276 5.96 -5.43 9.73
CA LEU A 276 6.59 -4.12 9.68
C LEU A 276 6.64 -3.45 11.05
N LEU A 277 5.74 -3.79 11.99
CA LEU A 277 5.66 -3.12 13.29
C LEU A 277 6.98 -3.14 14.08
N PRO A 278 7.70 -4.28 14.20
CA PRO A 278 8.96 -4.31 14.93
C PRO A 278 10.03 -3.43 14.28
N LEU A 279 10.12 -3.45 12.94
CA LEU A 279 11.06 -2.63 12.18
C LEU A 279 10.84 -1.13 12.43
N TRP A 280 9.58 -0.69 12.39
CA TRP A 280 9.15 0.70 12.61
C TRP A 280 9.33 1.14 14.07
N ALA A 281 9.00 0.28 15.04
CA ALA A 281 9.23 0.56 16.45
C ALA A 281 10.72 0.79 16.74
N VAL A 282 11.61 -0.07 16.19
CA VAL A 282 13.06 0.12 16.33
C VAL A 282 13.54 1.39 15.61
N PHE A 283 12.97 1.74 14.45
CA PHE A 283 13.31 2.97 13.73
C PHE A 283 13.03 4.24 14.56
N TYR A 284 11.90 4.30 15.26
CA TYR A 284 11.57 5.44 16.11
C TYR A 284 12.38 5.51 17.41
N GLY A 285 13.04 4.41 17.79
CA GLY A 285 13.90 4.34 18.98
C GLY A 285 13.16 4.65 20.29
N LYS A 286 13.93 4.90 21.36
CA LYS A 286 13.38 5.05 22.73
C LYS A 286 12.40 6.22 22.89
N GLN A 287 12.54 7.28 22.11
CA GLN A 287 11.74 8.50 22.26
C GLN A 287 10.43 8.45 21.46
N GLY A 288 10.40 7.78 20.31
CA GLY A 288 9.23 7.73 19.42
C GLY A 288 8.47 6.40 19.43
N ALA A 289 9.11 5.29 19.82
CA ALA A 289 8.49 3.96 19.77
C ALA A 289 7.23 3.87 20.64
N GLY A 290 7.25 4.46 21.84
CA GLY A 290 6.08 4.46 22.73
C GLY A 290 4.85 5.12 22.10
N ARG A 291 5.03 6.26 21.42
CA ARG A 291 3.94 6.95 20.70
C ARG A 291 3.44 6.14 19.52
N PHE A 292 4.35 5.53 18.76
CA PHE A 292 4.00 4.66 17.64
C PHE A 292 3.18 3.44 18.11
N VAL A 293 3.68 2.72 19.11
CA VAL A 293 3.00 1.54 19.68
C VAL A 293 1.65 1.91 20.30
N LEU A 294 1.58 3.05 21.00
CA LEU A 294 0.32 3.57 21.53
C LEU A 294 -0.70 3.81 20.41
N ALA A 295 -0.31 4.44 19.31
CA ALA A 295 -1.22 4.69 18.19
C ALA A 295 -1.70 3.38 17.53
N VAL A 296 -0.80 2.41 17.33
CA VAL A 296 -1.16 1.07 16.84
C VAL A 296 -2.15 0.40 17.81
N GLY A 297 -1.87 0.46 19.12
CA GLY A 297 -2.72 -0.12 20.16
C GLY A 297 -4.10 0.53 20.24
N VAL A 298 -4.19 1.87 20.10
CA VAL A 298 -5.46 2.60 20.04
C VAL A 298 -6.26 2.18 18.82
N VAL A 299 -5.65 2.07 17.64
CA VAL A 299 -6.36 1.60 16.44
C VAL A 299 -6.83 0.15 16.60
N ALA A 300 -5.98 -0.73 17.15
CA ALA A 300 -6.38 -2.11 17.44
C ALA A 300 -7.56 -2.18 18.42
N ALA A 301 -7.54 -1.36 19.47
CA ALA A 301 -8.63 -1.26 20.44
C ALA A 301 -9.92 -0.69 19.80
N VAL A 302 -9.82 0.31 18.92
CA VAL A 302 -10.98 0.86 18.19
C VAL A 302 -11.58 -0.17 17.25
N LEU A 303 -10.74 -0.93 16.52
CA LEU A 303 -11.22 -2.00 15.64
C LEU A 303 -11.86 -3.13 16.46
N ALA A 304 -11.24 -3.55 17.56
CA ALA A 304 -11.80 -4.55 18.46
C ALA A 304 -13.12 -4.08 19.11
N ALA A 305 -13.21 -2.81 19.54
CA ALA A 305 -14.42 -2.22 20.07
C ALA A 305 -15.52 -2.10 19.01
N SER A 306 -15.15 -1.74 17.76
CA SER A 306 -16.09 -1.72 16.64
C SER A 306 -16.67 -3.11 16.38
N LEU A 307 -15.84 -4.16 16.46
CA LEU A 307 -16.31 -5.55 16.35
C LEU A 307 -17.16 -5.96 17.56
N LEU A 308 -16.77 -5.58 18.77
CA LEU A 308 -17.52 -5.90 19.99
C LEU A 308 -18.91 -5.25 20.01
N LEU A 309 -19.03 -4.01 19.54
CA LEU A 309 -20.31 -3.30 19.44
C LEU A 309 -21.21 -3.82 18.31
N THR A 310 -20.67 -4.63 17.40
CA THR A 310 -21.40 -5.20 16.25
C THR A 310 -21.64 -6.70 16.39
N SER A 311 -20.91 -7.41 17.26
CA SER A 311 -21.13 -8.83 17.55
C SER A 311 -22.35 -9.03 18.45
N VAL A 312 -23.25 -9.94 18.05
CA VAL A 312 -24.45 -10.29 18.82
C VAL A 312 -24.11 -11.18 20.02
N ASP A 313 -23.06 -12.02 19.89
CA ASP A 313 -22.65 -13.01 20.90
C ASP A 313 -21.14 -12.95 21.24
N SER A 314 -20.80 -13.32 22.48
CA SER A 314 -19.41 -13.41 22.96
C SER A 314 -18.57 -14.48 22.22
N HIS A 315 -19.20 -15.54 21.73
CA HIS A 315 -18.56 -16.57 20.91
C HIS A 315 -18.39 -16.14 19.44
N SER A 316 -19.30 -15.29 18.93
CA SER A 316 -19.16 -14.64 17.61
C SER A 316 -17.99 -13.65 17.63
N PHE A 317 -17.86 -12.87 18.71
CA PHE A 317 -16.75 -11.95 18.94
C PHE A 317 -15.37 -12.63 18.95
N THR A 318 -15.19 -13.71 19.72
CA THR A 318 -13.90 -14.42 19.78
C THR A 318 -13.55 -15.03 18.44
N LYS A 319 -14.50 -15.62 17.72
CA LYS A 319 -14.29 -16.11 16.35
C LYS A 319 -13.94 -14.99 15.37
N GLN A 320 -14.57 -13.83 15.48
CA GLN A 320 -14.33 -12.70 14.58
C GLN A 320 -12.96 -12.04 14.82
N ILE A 321 -12.50 -11.96 16.08
CA ILE A 321 -11.15 -11.50 16.43
C ILE A 321 -10.09 -12.53 16.03
N LEU A 322 -10.22 -13.79 16.47
CA LEU A 322 -9.23 -14.82 16.14
C LEU A 322 -9.21 -15.13 14.64
N GLY A 323 -10.36 -15.09 13.97
CA GLY A 323 -10.50 -15.30 12.53
C GLY A 323 -10.23 -14.07 11.67
N SER A 324 -10.02 -12.88 12.25
CA SER A 324 -9.59 -11.68 11.51
C SER A 324 -8.13 -11.77 11.06
N ILE A 325 -7.33 -12.54 11.79
CA ILE A 325 -5.95 -12.84 11.43
C ILE A 325 -5.95 -14.21 10.77
N ASP A 326 -5.53 -14.26 9.52
CA ASP A 326 -5.48 -15.51 8.76
C ASP A 326 -4.30 -16.38 9.22
N TRP A 327 -4.46 -17.03 10.37
CA TRP A 327 -3.47 -17.98 10.92
C TRP A 327 -3.30 -19.22 10.03
N SER A 328 -4.27 -19.50 9.15
CA SER A 328 -4.18 -20.61 8.19
C SER A 328 -2.98 -20.45 7.26
N SER A 329 -2.55 -19.20 7.03
CA SER A 329 -1.37 -18.89 6.23
C SER A 329 -0.05 -19.44 6.80
N LEU A 330 0.00 -19.67 8.11
CA LEU A 330 1.14 -20.28 8.79
C LEU A 330 0.97 -21.79 8.99
N THR A 331 -0.25 -22.31 8.91
CA THR A 331 -0.52 -23.75 9.04
C THR A 331 -0.08 -24.54 7.81
N LEU A 332 0.58 -25.68 8.02
CA LEU A 332 1.14 -26.54 6.95
C LEU A 332 0.07 -27.36 6.20
N SER A 333 -1.17 -27.35 6.70
CA SER A 333 -2.27 -28.20 6.29
C SER A 333 -3.33 -27.51 5.44
N SER A 334 -3.08 -26.29 4.97
CA SER A 334 -4.02 -25.55 4.12
C SER A 334 -3.96 -26.02 2.66
N ASP A 335 -5.14 -26.13 2.02
CA ASP A 335 -5.29 -26.15 0.57
C ASP A 335 -4.60 -24.91 0.01
N ALA A 336 -3.32 -25.05 -0.35
CA ALA A 336 -2.54 -23.96 -0.93
C ALA A 336 -2.95 -23.83 -2.40
N ALA A 337 -3.57 -22.71 -2.76
CA ALA A 337 -3.74 -22.32 -4.16
C ALA A 337 -2.50 -21.52 -4.61
N GLY A 338 -1.91 -21.78 -5.78
CA GLY A 338 -0.75 -21.03 -6.29
C GLY A 338 0.56 -21.81 -6.31
N PHE A 339 1.71 -21.13 -6.18
CA PHE A 339 3.05 -21.76 -6.33
C PHE A 339 3.24 -23.00 -5.43
N TRP A 340 2.76 -22.92 -4.19
CA TRP A 340 2.92 -23.98 -3.20
C TRP A 340 1.92 -25.13 -3.36
N SER A 341 0.95 -25.04 -4.28
CA SER A 341 -0.01 -26.13 -4.58
C SER A 341 0.67 -27.36 -5.18
N ALA A 342 1.76 -27.13 -5.94
CA ALA A 342 2.48 -28.18 -6.66
C ALA A 342 3.43 -28.98 -5.76
N TYR A 343 3.67 -28.53 -4.53
CA TYR A 343 4.69 -29.09 -3.63
C TYR A 343 4.08 -29.46 -2.28
N SER A 344 4.68 -30.43 -1.59
CA SER A 344 4.29 -30.71 -0.21
C SER A 344 4.54 -29.49 0.69
N GLY A 345 3.63 -29.21 1.64
CA GLY A 345 3.74 -28.08 2.55
C GLY A 345 5.04 -28.04 3.36
N VAL A 346 5.75 -29.17 3.50
CA VAL A 346 7.04 -29.28 4.19
C VAL A 346 8.13 -28.43 3.51
N TYR A 347 8.13 -28.31 2.19
CA TYR A 347 9.12 -27.50 1.45
C TYR A 347 8.97 -26.00 1.69
N ARG A 348 7.86 -25.56 2.25
CA ARG A 348 7.61 -24.17 2.63
C ARG A 348 8.34 -23.77 3.91
N ILE A 349 8.59 -24.71 4.82
CA ILE A 349 9.19 -24.46 6.15
C ILE A 349 10.55 -23.74 6.03
N PRO A 350 11.51 -24.18 5.19
CA PRO A 350 12.79 -23.49 5.07
C PRO A 350 12.64 -22.04 4.59
N VAL A 351 11.68 -21.74 3.70
CA VAL A 351 11.43 -20.39 3.20
C VAL A 351 10.82 -19.50 4.29
N ILE A 352 9.89 -20.04 5.08
CA ILE A 352 9.34 -19.35 6.26
C ILE A 352 10.45 -19.05 7.27
N VAL A 353 11.29 -20.02 7.59
CA VAL A 353 12.42 -19.84 8.52
C VAL A 353 13.39 -18.78 7.99
N ALA A 354 13.76 -18.84 6.72
CA ALA A 354 14.61 -17.84 6.08
C ALA A 354 13.99 -16.44 6.14
N PHE A 355 12.67 -16.34 5.93
CA PHE A 355 11.94 -15.08 6.07
C PHE A 355 11.99 -14.51 7.48
N PHE A 356 11.77 -15.32 8.52
CA PHE A 356 11.85 -14.84 9.91
C PHE A 356 13.27 -14.47 10.33
N VAL A 357 14.28 -15.22 9.85
CA VAL A 357 15.69 -14.85 10.04
C VAL A 357 15.99 -13.51 9.36
N MET A 358 15.56 -13.33 8.12
CA MET A 358 15.66 -12.05 7.40
C MET A 358 14.95 -10.93 8.17
N LEU A 359 13.72 -11.16 8.64
CA LEU A 359 12.94 -10.19 9.41
C LEU A 359 13.70 -9.73 10.66
N LEU A 360 14.29 -10.65 11.43
CA LEU A 360 15.09 -10.33 12.60
C LEU A 360 16.34 -9.52 12.24
N ILE A 361 17.07 -9.95 11.20
CA ILE A 361 18.28 -9.27 10.74
C ILE A 361 17.94 -7.83 10.32
N LEU A 362 16.96 -7.63 9.45
CA LEU A 362 16.57 -6.30 8.97
C LEU A 362 15.93 -5.42 10.06
N THR A 363 15.38 -6.03 11.10
CA THR A 363 14.79 -5.34 12.26
C THR A 363 15.85 -4.86 13.24
N PHE A 364 16.92 -5.61 13.48
CA PHE A 364 17.92 -5.21 14.48
C PHE A 364 19.21 -4.64 13.88
N LEU A 365 19.50 -4.93 12.61
CA LEU A 365 20.64 -4.41 11.89
C LEU A 365 20.20 -3.49 10.73
N PRO A 366 20.90 -2.37 10.49
CA PRO A 366 21.91 -1.75 11.36
C PRO A 366 21.28 -1.12 12.62
N ARG A 367 22.09 -0.89 13.66
CA ARG A 367 21.63 -0.34 14.95
C ARG A 367 21.05 1.07 14.82
N GLU A 368 21.69 1.92 14.01
CA GLU A 368 21.19 3.25 13.67
C GLU A 368 20.46 3.17 12.34
N LYS A 369 19.15 3.39 12.39
CA LYS A 369 18.29 3.30 11.19
C LYS A 369 18.03 4.67 10.62
N ASN A 370 18.46 4.85 9.39
CA ASN A 370 18.03 5.93 8.52
C ASN A 370 16.75 5.55 7.77
N LEU A 371 16.13 6.56 7.17
CA LEU A 371 14.95 6.38 6.34
C LEU A 371 15.18 5.45 5.13
N GLU A 372 16.40 5.40 4.58
CA GLU A 372 16.77 4.45 3.52
C GLU A 372 16.61 3.00 3.99
N HIS A 373 17.07 2.70 5.20
CA HIS A 373 16.93 1.38 5.81
C HIS A 373 15.46 1.08 6.06
N LEU A 374 14.70 2.03 6.61
CA LEU A 374 13.26 1.82 6.84
C LEU A 374 12.52 1.49 5.54
N LEU A 375 12.70 2.28 4.49
CA LEU A 375 12.01 2.09 3.22
C LEU A 375 12.47 0.81 2.51
N GLY A 376 13.78 0.55 2.48
CA GLY A 376 14.36 -0.63 1.84
C GLY A 376 13.99 -1.93 2.55
N HIS A 377 14.14 -1.96 3.88
CA HIS A 377 13.83 -3.14 4.69
C HIS A 377 12.32 -3.40 4.74
N SER A 378 11.48 -2.37 4.83
CA SER A 378 10.02 -2.56 4.75
C SER A 378 9.64 -3.19 3.42
N THR A 379 10.18 -2.69 2.31
CA THR A 379 9.93 -3.26 0.97
C THR A 379 10.42 -4.71 0.89
N ALA A 380 11.62 -5.00 1.39
CA ALA A 380 12.16 -6.36 1.40
C ALA A 380 11.32 -7.34 2.23
N ILE A 381 10.77 -6.89 3.36
CA ILE A 381 9.87 -7.70 4.18
C ILE A 381 8.58 -7.99 3.39
N VAL A 382 7.94 -7.00 2.76
CA VAL A 382 6.69 -7.24 2.00
C VAL A 382 6.94 -8.07 0.73
N VAL A 383 8.09 -7.93 0.08
CA VAL A 383 8.47 -8.80 -1.05
C VAL A 383 8.76 -10.23 -0.54
N GLY A 384 9.45 -10.35 0.60
CA GLY A 384 9.76 -11.64 1.20
C GLY A 384 8.55 -12.42 1.68
N THR A 385 7.47 -11.74 2.11
CA THR A 385 6.22 -12.43 2.49
C THR A 385 5.60 -13.18 1.32
N GLN A 386 5.73 -12.67 0.09
CA GLN A 386 5.19 -13.33 -1.10
C GLN A 386 5.78 -14.70 -1.38
N LEU A 387 7.04 -14.94 -0.97
CA LEU A 387 7.74 -16.19 -1.26
C LEU A 387 7.24 -17.36 -0.42
N TRP A 388 6.63 -17.12 0.74
CA TRP A 388 6.12 -18.19 1.60
C TRP A 388 4.61 -18.16 1.79
N TYR A 389 3.92 -17.15 1.27
CA TYR A 389 2.47 -17.03 1.41
C TYR A 389 1.76 -18.20 0.70
N PRO A 390 0.80 -18.90 1.35
CA PRO A 390 0.20 -20.11 0.78
C PRO A 390 -0.71 -19.83 -0.40
N GLN A 391 -1.60 -18.84 -0.28
CA GLN A 391 -2.57 -18.51 -1.32
C GLN A 391 -1.93 -17.58 -2.35
N GLN A 392 -1.94 -17.97 -3.62
CA GLN A 392 -1.43 -17.23 -4.76
C GLN A 392 -0.05 -16.57 -4.52
N GLY A 393 0.86 -17.25 -3.80
CA GLY A 393 2.18 -16.70 -3.45
C GLY A 393 2.92 -16.14 -4.67
N GLY A 394 3.30 -14.86 -4.60
CA GLY A 394 3.93 -14.12 -5.70
C GLY A 394 2.97 -13.32 -6.59
N ALA A 395 1.65 -13.54 -6.50
CA ALA A 395 0.65 -12.83 -7.29
C ALA A 395 0.19 -11.50 -6.67
N TYR A 396 0.39 -11.27 -5.36
CA TYR A 396 -0.03 -10.04 -4.69
C TYR A 396 0.96 -8.89 -4.90
N VAL A 397 1.18 -8.54 -6.16
CA VAL A 397 2.16 -7.54 -6.60
C VAL A 397 1.89 -6.17 -5.99
N LEU A 398 0.61 -5.78 -5.90
CA LEU A 398 0.21 -4.45 -5.42
C LEU A 398 0.50 -4.23 -3.93
N TRP A 399 0.75 -5.28 -3.13
CA TRP A 399 1.15 -5.13 -1.73
C TRP A 399 2.51 -4.43 -1.59
N TYR A 400 3.47 -4.79 -2.44
CA TYR A 400 4.82 -4.23 -2.39
C TYR A 400 5.10 -3.22 -3.49
N LEU A 401 4.34 -3.20 -4.58
CA LEU A 401 4.66 -2.39 -5.76
C LEU A 401 4.86 -0.90 -5.45
N PRO A 402 3.98 -0.20 -4.71
CA PRO A 402 4.20 1.22 -4.41
C PRO A 402 5.50 1.47 -3.63
N LEU A 403 5.83 0.60 -2.67
CA LEU A 403 7.06 0.68 -1.90
C LEU A 403 8.29 0.33 -2.74
N LEU A 404 8.17 -0.65 -3.62
CA LEU A 404 9.21 -1.03 -4.57
C LEU A 404 9.52 0.13 -5.51
N LEU A 405 8.50 0.83 -6.03
CA LEU A 405 8.67 2.04 -6.82
C LEU A 405 9.35 3.15 -6.02
N ALA A 406 8.95 3.36 -4.76
CA ALA A 406 9.64 4.28 -3.87
C ALA A 406 11.12 3.91 -3.68
N VAL A 407 11.44 2.62 -3.52
CA VAL A 407 12.83 2.16 -3.48
C VAL A 407 13.52 2.36 -4.82
N VAL A 408 12.90 2.10 -5.97
CA VAL A 408 13.54 2.28 -7.29
C VAL A 408 13.89 3.76 -7.53
N PHE A 409 12.96 4.68 -7.25
CA PHE A 409 13.14 6.10 -7.54
C PHE A 409 13.87 6.90 -6.45
N ARG A 410 14.09 6.34 -5.26
CA ARG A 410 14.69 7.12 -4.16
C ARG A 410 16.10 7.66 -4.51
N PRO A 411 16.39 8.94 -4.17
CA PRO A 411 17.75 9.43 -4.06
C PRO A 411 18.42 8.84 -2.81
N LYS A 412 19.66 9.27 -2.54
CA LYS A 412 20.28 9.01 -1.24
C LYS A 412 19.59 9.82 -0.14
N LEU A 413 19.06 9.12 0.87
CA LEU A 413 18.37 9.65 2.06
C LEU A 413 19.18 9.39 3.35
N THR A 414 20.49 9.16 3.25
CA THR A 414 21.38 8.92 4.42
C THR A 414 21.34 10.03 5.47
N SER A 415 20.97 11.26 5.08
CA SER A 415 20.84 12.40 6.00
C SER A 415 19.49 12.47 6.73
N LYS A 416 18.50 11.66 6.36
CA LYS A 416 17.16 11.65 6.97
C LYS A 416 17.09 10.60 8.08
N THR A 417 17.30 11.06 9.31
CA THR A 417 17.20 10.29 10.56
C THR A 417 15.79 10.38 11.19
N PRO A 418 15.44 9.49 12.14
CA PRO A 418 14.18 9.58 12.87
C PRO A 418 14.02 10.95 13.57
N PRO A 419 12.78 11.45 13.69
CA PRO A 419 12.52 12.75 14.31
C PRO A 419 12.94 12.74 15.78
N VAL A 420 13.77 13.71 16.18
CA VAL A 420 14.09 13.95 17.59
C VAL A 420 12.86 14.59 18.23
N ILE A 421 12.24 13.88 19.17
CA ILE A 421 11.09 14.39 19.91
C ILE A 421 11.66 15.14 21.12
N ALA A 422 11.73 16.47 21.02
CA ALA A 422 12.07 17.28 22.18
C ALA A 422 11.01 17.06 23.28
N PRO A 423 11.42 16.84 24.54
CA PRO A 423 10.48 16.90 25.65
C PRO A 423 9.80 18.28 25.64
N ALA A 424 8.52 18.34 26.01
CA ALA A 424 7.83 19.61 26.16
C ALA A 424 8.69 20.52 27.06
N PRO A 425 8.94 21.79 26.67
CA PRO A 425 9.73 22.68 27.50
C PRO A 425 9.10 22.70 28.89
N ALA A 426 9.89 22.33 29.90
CA ALA A 426 9.48 22.45 31.30
C ALA A 426 9.02 23.89 31.53
N GLU A 427 7.91 24.07 32.23
CA GLU A 427 7.31 25.38 32.55
C GLU A 427 8.30 26.38 33.20
N GLU A 428 9.48 25.93 33.64
CA GLU A 428 10.54 26.78 34.19
C GLU A 428 11.03 27.88 33.24
N GLN A 429 10.95 27.72 31.91
CA GLN A 429 11.37 28.78 30.98
C GLN A 429 10.39 29.96 30.86
N ARG A 430 9.20 29.91 31.50
CA ARG A 430 8.29 31.06 31.54
C ARG A 430 8.58 32.06 32.66
N LEU A 431 9.49 31.76 33.59
CA LEU A 431 9.81 32.64 34.72
C LEU A 431 10.98 33.60 34.45
N GLU A 432 11.76 33.41 33.39
CA GLU A 432 12.80 34.37 32.99
C GLU A 432 12.30 35.34 31.91
N MET A 433 11.38 36.23 32.27
CA MET A 433 11.20 37.48 31.52
C MET A 433 12.29 38.49 31.94
N PRO A 434 13.07 39.06 31.01
CA PRO A 434 14.05 40.07 31.37
C PRO A 434 13.35 41.40 31.72
N THR A 435 13.57 41.86 32.94
CA THR A 435 13.13 43.15 33.51
C THR A 435 13.82 44.34 32.82
N ARG A 436 13.57 44.56 31.52
CA ARG A 436 14.05 45.73 30.79
C ARG A 436 13.02 46.26 29.78
N MET A 437 11.84 46.64 30.26
CA MET A 437 10.93 47.50 29.49
C MET A 437 10.06 48.39 30.39
N LEU A 438 10.62 49.13 31.36
CA LEU A 438 9.88 50.21 32.04
C LEU A 438 10.78 51.37 32.51
N ALA A 439 11.62 51.92 31.63
CA ALA A 439 12.20 53.25 31.87
C ALA A 439 12.60 53.92 30.55
N GLY A 440 12.03 55.09 30.26
CA GLY A 440 12.63 56.04 29.31
C GLY A 440 11.81 56.43 28.09
N VAL A 441 10.52 56.74 28.24
CA VAL A 441 9.84 57.64 27.29
C VAL A 441 10.24 59.07 27.66
N SER A 442 11.17 59.67 26.91
CA SER A 442 11.34 61.12 26.94
C SER A 442 11.82 61.69 25.60
N TRP A 443 10.88 62.36 24.94
CA TRP A 443 11.04 63.65 24.27
C TRP A 443 11.79 63.75 22.93
N PHE A 444 10.97 63.83 21.88
CA PHE A 444 11.24 64.56 20.64
C PHE A 444 11.62 66.03 20.92
N ARG A 445 12.82 66.50 20.50
CA ARG A 445 13.03 67.91 20.13
C ARG A 445 14.22 68.14 19.18
N ARG A 446 13.86 68.63 17.99
CA ARG A 446 14.59 69.52 17.05
C ARG A 446 15.85 69.03 16.33
N ARG A 447 15.71 68.88 14.99
CA ARG A 447 16.73 69.24 13.99
C ARG A 447 16.80 70.77 13.85
N GLY A 448 18.00 71.28 13.65
CA GLY A 448 18.27 72.66 13.27
C GLY A 448 19.77 72.93 13.09
N SER A 449 20.33 72.48 11.97
CA SER A 449 21.35 73.14 11.14
C SER A 449 21.58 72.32 9.88
#